data_AF-A0A7Y2U6W4-F1
#
_entry.id   AF-A0A7Y2U6W4-F1
#
_cell.length_a   1.000
_cell.length_b   1.000
_cell.length_c   1.000
_cell.angle_alpha   90.00
_cell.angle_beta   90.00
_cell.angle_gamma   90.00
#
_symmetry.space_group_name_H-M   'P 1'
#
loop_
_entity.id
_entity.type
_entity.pdbx_description
1 polymer ?
#
loop_
_entity_poly.entity_id
_entity_poly.type
_entity_poly.pdbx_seq_one_letter_code
_entity_poly.pdbx_strand_id
1 'polypeptide(L)'
;MKDMITIREIDSLAALYRQKGRLNRAVIQGLDFSKALIDWQTLECEGAVFLGCRFPDDLNLDILRQRGALIFPRIPGLPYHANRSALYSREELMHGWSPEVDNSLDKRIYDHFEDKGKNRPDVMEAMAQRIHDHAIDDALFDLLEGRTDGDGKKKVVAVMGGHGTPRTDPYYAKVAYITRELTRSGYFIASGGGPGTMEATNLGAWMANAPDDALDEALSILAQSPVYTDAGFMERAQEVIDLHPNGSSSLAVPTWFYGHEPTNLFSRYIAKYFSNSIREDGLLAIATYGVIYAPGSAGTTQEIFMDATQNHYVTFDVISPMVFLGEKRYKEDTMLFDCISQLAEGRDYADYLLCTDDINEVIDAIKRYDPVR
;
A
#
# COMPACT_ATOMS: atom_id res chain seq x y z
N MET A 1 12.31 36.19 -5.26
CA MET A 1 13.01 35.00 -4.71
C MET A 1 12.01 34.27 -3.84
N LYS A 2 11.50 33.13 -4.31
CA LYS A 2 10.66 32.24 -3.50
C LYS A 2 11.58 31.63 -2.45
N ASP A 3 11.55 32.13 -1.22
CA ASP A 3 11.96 31.33 -0.07
C ASP A 3 10.91 30.22 0.02
N MET A 4 11.14 29.14 -0.73
CA MET A 4 10.44 27.89 -0.53
C MET A 4 10.89 27.43 0.84
N ILE A 5 10.10 27.74 1.87
CA ILE A 5 10.33 27.29 3.24
C ILE A 5 10.38 25.77 3.14
N THR A 6 11.58 25.19 3.19
CA THR A 6 11.73 23.76 3.33
C THR A 6 11.17 23.42 4.71
N ILE A 7 9.90 23.03 4.74
CA ILE A 7 9.27 22.50 5.92
C ILE A 7 9.96 21.17 6.20
N ARG A 8 10.64 21.09 7.34
CA ARG A 8 11.34 19.87 7.75
C ARG A 8 10.35 18.97 8.49
N GLU A 9 10.04 17.83 7.90
CA GLU A 9 9.18 16.84 8.53
C GLU A 9 9.95 15.98 9.54
N ILE A 10 9.28 15.61 10.64
CA ILE A 10 9.79 14.80 11.73
C ILE A 10 8.69 13.81 12.14
N ASP A 11 8.92 12.56 11.76
CA ASP A 11 8.01 11.42 11.85
C ASP A 11 8.41 10.38 12.92
N SER A 12 9.60 10.55 13.52
CA SER A 12 10.21 9.62 14.47
C SER A 12 10.90 10.35 15.63
N LEU A 13 10.87 9.74 16.82
CA LEU A 13 11.59 10.27 18.00
C LEU A 13 13.11 10.35 17.75
N ALA A 14 13.67 9.42 16.98
CA ALA A 14 15.07 9.48 16.59
C ALA A 14 15.38 10.73 15.75
N ALA A 15 14.53 11.06 14.76
CA ALA A 15 14.66 12.29 13.98
C ALA A 15 14.48 13.54 14.84
N LEU A 16 13.56 13.51 15.79
CA LEU A 16 13.34 14.60 16.76
C LEU A 16 14.59 14.87 17.61
N TYR A 17 15.17 13.83 18.22
CA TYR A 17 16.35 13.99 19.08
C TYR A 17 17.57 14.53 18.32
N ARG A 18 17.72 14.19 17.02
CA ARG A 18 18.77 14.76 16.17
C ARG A 18 18.66 16.29 16.03
N GLN A 19 17.46 16.86 16.22
CA GLN A 19 17.26 18.31 16.15
C GLN A 19 17.75 19.07 17.39
N LYS A 20 18.06 18.38 18.49
CA LYS A 20 18.59 18.99 19.72
C LYS A 20 17.76 20.19 20.21
N GLY A 21 16.43 20.05 20.20
CA GLY A 21 15.49 21.08 20.67
C GLY A 21 15.17 22.20 19.66
N ARG A 22 15.73 22.15 18.44
CA ARG A 22 15.47 23.16 17.39
C ARG A 22 14.41 22.70 16.41
N LEU A 23 13.15 23.01 16.69
CA LEU A 23 11.98 22.61 15.89
C LEU A 23 11.35 23.76 15.07
N ASN A 24 11.99 24.93 14.99
CA ASN A 24 11.47 26.05 14.20
C ASN A 24 11.12 25.62 12.78
N ARG A 25 9.89 25.93 12.35
CA ARG A 25 9.35 25.60 11.01
C ARG A 25 9.41 24.11 10.64
N ALA A 26 9.38 23.23 11.63
CA ALA A 26 9.27 21.78 11.43
C ALA A 26 7.80 21.32 11.54
N VAL A 27 7.44 20.29 10.78
CA VAL A 27 6.18 19.55 10.98
C VAL A 27 6.52 18.28 11.75
N ILE A 28 5.81 18.03 12.85
CA ILE A 28 5.99 16.86 13.69
C ILE A 28 4.69 16.08 13.70
N GLN A 29 4.71 14.84 13.20
CA GLN A 29 3.51 14.07 12.88
C GLN A 29 3.41 12.81 13.72
N GLY A 30 2.24 12.58 14.32
CA GLY A 30 1.86 11.31 14.94
C GLY A 30 2.65 10.88 16.19
N LEU A 31 3.68 11.62 16.60
CA LEU A 31 4.58 11.20 17.66
C LEU A 31 3.92 11.10 19.04
N ASP A 32 4.34 10.11 19.83
CA ASP A 32 3.98 9.99 21.24
C ASP A 32 5.14 10.47 22.12
N PHE A 33 4.94 11.62 22.76
CA PHE A 33 5.89 12.24 23.67
C PHE A 33 5.65 11.93 25.14
N SER A 34 4.67 11.09 25.48
CA SER A 34 4.32 10.78 26.88
C SER A 34 5.51 10.23 27.69
N LYS A 35 6.45 9.57 27.01
CA LYS A 35 7.70 9.05 27.60
C LYS A 35 8.96 9.71 27.03
N ALA A 36 8.81 10.73 26.19
CA ALA A 36 9.95 11.38 25.56
C ALA A 36 10.62 12.34 26.54
N LEU A 37 11.95 12.30 26.61
CA LEU A 37 12.75 13.18 27.44
C LEU A 37 13.03 14.48 26.67
N ILE A 38 12.06 15.38 26.67
CA ILE A 38 12.12 16.67 25.96
C ILE A 38 12.07 17.80 26.98
N ASP A 39 13.03 18.72 26.91
CA ASP A 39 12.95 19.97 27.65
C ASP A 39 12.06 20.96 26.90
N TRP A 40 10.77 20.94 27.23
CA TRP A 40 9.76 21.81 26.63
C TRP A 40 9.98 23.30 26.92
N GLN A 41 10.76 23.65 27.95
CA GLN A 41 11.01 25.04 28.32
C GLN A 41 12.06 25.69 27.44
N THR A 42 13.04 24.93 26.93
CA THR A 42 14.12 25.45 26.08
C THR A 42 13.91 25.17 24.59
N LEU A 43 12.84 24.44 24.25
CA LEU A 43 12.52 24.08 22.88
C LEU A 43 12.21 25.31 22.01
N GLU A 44 12.91 25.42 20.88
CA GLU A 44 12.66 26.42 19.84
C GLU A 44 11.58 25.87 18.89
N CYS A 45 10.38 26.43 18.91
CA CYS A 45 9.23 25.96 18.12
C CYS A 45 8.52 27.04 17.30
N GLU A 46 9.20 28.13 16.98
CA GLU A 46 8.58 29.19 16.19
C GLU A 46 8.19 28.67 14.79
N GLY A 47 6.90 28.70 14.48
CA GLY A 47 6.34 28.15 13.26
C GLY A 47 6.35 26.63 13.17
N ALA A 48 6.62 25.91 14.26
CA ALA A 48 6.50 24.46 14.30
C ALA A 48 5.02 24.03 14.23
N VAL A 49 4.73 22.92 13.57
CA VAL A 49 3.38 22.33 13.49
C VAL A 49 3.41 20.95 14.13
N PHE A 50 2.58 20.71 15.13
CA PHE A 50 2.40 19.39 15.74
C PHE A 50 1.07 18.79 15.26
N LEU A 51 1.14 17.73 14.46
CA LEU A 51 -0.01 17.04 13.87
C LEU A 51 -0.31 15.76 14.65
N GLY A 52 -1.41 15.76 15.41
CA GLY A 52 -1.88 14.59 16.15
C GLY A 52 -0.83 13.96 17.08
N CYS A 53 0.08 14.77 17.63
CA CYS A 53 1.04 14.30 18.62
C CYS A 53 0.36 14.05 19.98
N ARG A 54 0.87 13.09 20.74
CA ARG A 54 0.50 12.90 22.16
C ARG A 54 1.53 13.57 23.04
N PHE A 55 1.09 14.47 23.89
CA PHE A 55 1.96 15.20 24.82
C PHE A 55 1.86 14.60 26.23
N PRO A 56 2.86 14.86 27.11
CA PRO A 56 2.73 14.58 28.54
C PRO A 56 1.51 15.29 29.14
N ASP A 57 0.81 14.64 30.06
CA ASP A 57 -0.44 15.15 30.65
C ASP A 57 -0.22 16.42 31.51
N ASP A 58 1.00 16.61 32.03
CA ASP A 58 1.42 17.74 32.84
C ASP A 58 1.94 18.94 32.01
N LEU A 59 2.06 18.79 30.69
CA LEU A 59 2.57 19.85 29.82
C LEU A 59 1.48 20.88 29.49
N ASN A 60 1.72 22.14 29.86
CA ASN A 60 0.89 23.25 29.40
C ASN A 60 1.21 23.61 27.94
N LEU A 61 0.36 23.14 27.02
CA LEU A 61 0.50 23.37 25.57
C LEU A 61 0.39 24.85 25.16
N ASP A 62 -0.20 25.72 25.98
CA ASP A 62 -0.29 27.14 25.65
C ASP A 62 1.09 27.81 25.62
N ILE A 63 2.07 27.28 26.35
CA ILE A 63 3.45 27.76 26.28
C ILE A 63 4.03 27.57 24.88
N LEU A 64 3.77 26.42 24.24
CA LEU A 64 4.23 26.16 22.87
C LEU A 64 3.50 27.04 21.86
N ARG A 65 2.19 27.25 22.05
CA ARG A 65 1.39 28.14 21.19
C ARG A 65 1.85 29.59 21.27
N GLN A 66 2.13 30.09 22.47
CA GLN A 66 2.65 31.45 22.68
C GLN A 66 4.02 31.67 22.03
N ARG A 67 4.80 30.59 21.83
CA ARG A 67 6.08 30.59 21.11
C ARG A 67 5.94 30.42 19.60
N GLY A 68 4.71 30.43 19.08
CA GLY A 68 4.43 30.38 17.64
C GLY A 68 4.24 28.99 17.07
N ALA A 69 4.06 27.95 17.90
CA ALA A 69 3.72 26.62 17.42
C ALA A 69 2.21 26.49 17.13
N LEU A 70 1.88 25.79 16.05
CA LEU A 70 0.53 25.35 15.72
C LEU A 70 0.34 23.90 16.17
N ILE A 71 -0.76 23.60 16.88
CA ILE A 71 -1.00 22.26 17.43
C ILE A 71 -2.37 21.78 16.96
N PHE A 72 -2.38 20.71 16.17
CA PHE A 72 -3.57 19.95 15.81
C PHE A 72 -3.70 18.76 16.76
N PRO A 73 -4.77 18.69 17.58
CA PRO A 73 -4.91 17.66 18.59
C PRO A 73 -5.18 16.29 17.95
N ARG A 74 -4.90 15.21 18.70
CA ARG A 74 -5.45 13.89 18.38
C ARG A 74 -6.97 13.93 18.51
N ILE A 75 -7.65 13.30 17.56
CA ILE A 75 -9.10 13.07 17.65
C ILE A 75 -9.31 11.93 18.66
N PRO A 76 -10.00 12.16 19.78
CA PRO A 76 -10.17 11.15 20.82
C PRO A 76 -11.19 10.09 20.40
N GLY A 77 -11.09 8.89 20.99
CA GLY A 77 -12.08 7.84 20.83
C GLY A 77 -12.04 7.08 19.50
N LEU A 78 -11.08 7.36 18.63
CA LEU A 78 -10.87 6.58 17.39
C LEU A 78 -10.12 5.28 17.68
N PRO A 79 -10.48 4.16 17.02
CA PRO A 79 -9.72 2.92 17.10
C PRO A 79 -8.45 2.95 16.22
N TYR A 80 -8.25 4.01 15.43
CA TYR A 80 -7.10 4.22 14.55
C TYR A 80 -6.41 5.57 14.81
N HIS A 81 -5.17 5.69 14.35
CA HIS A 81 -4.39 6.91 14.44
C HIS A 81 -4.56 7.75 13.16
N ALA A 82 -5.42 8.78 13.19
CA ALA A 82 -5.69 9.60 12.01
C ALA A 82 -4.44 10.33 11.46
N ASN A 83 -3.57 10.87 12.32
CA ASN A 83 -2.35 11.55 11.88
C ASN A 83 -1.12 10.62 11.99
N ARG A 84 -1.25 9.36 11.56
CA ARG A 84 -0.13 8.39 11.61
C ARG A 84 1.03 8.86 10.71
N SER A 85 2.25 8.44 11.04
CA SER A 85 3.46 8.81 10.29
C SER A 85 4.12 7.64 9.55
N ALA A 86 3.46 6.48 9.55
CA ALA A 86 3.96 5.27 8.90
C ALA A 86 2.78 4.46 8.37
N LEU A 87 2.97 3.66 7.33
CA LEU A 87 1.97 2.69 6.85
C LEU A 87 1.68 1.62 7.91
N TYR A 88 0.57 0.90 7.75
CA TYR A 88 0.25 -0.22 8.62
C TYR A 88 1.24 -1.38 8.39
N SER A 89 1.54 -2.11 9.45
CA SER A 89 2.17 -3.44 9.33
C SER A 89 1.12 -4.53 9.53
N ARG A 90 1.43 -5.73 9.05
CA ARG A 90 0.63 -6.93 9.32
C ARG A 90 0.45 -7.14 10.82
N GLU A 91 1.52 -7.04 11.61
CA GLU A 91 1.49 -7.27 13.05
C GLU A 91 0.59 -6.26 13.76
N GLU A 92 0.56 -5.01 13.29
CA GLU A 92 -0.35 -3.97 13.80
C GLU A 92 -1.81 -4.34 13.52
N LEU A 93 -2.14 -4.63 12.25
CA LEU A 93 -3.53 -4.91 11.85
C LEU A 93 -4.06 -6.21 12.45
N MET A 94 -3.22 -7.25 12.54
CA MET A 94 -3.55 -8.55 13.10
C MET A 94 -3.53 -8.57 14.63
N HIS A 95 -3.18 -7.48 15.30
CA HIS A 95 -3.13 -7.44 16.75
C HIS A 95 -4.50 -7.75 17.37
N GLY A 96 -4.59 -8.84 18.14
CA GLY A 96 -5.83 -9.31 18.75
C GLY A 96 -6.62 -10.32 17.91
N TRP A 97 -6.12 -10.70 16.74
CA TRP A 97 -6.72 -11.76 15.92
C TRP A 97 -6.58 -13.15 16.56
N SER A 98 -7.60 -13.99 16.43
CA SER A 98 -7.53 -15.44 16.66
C SER A 98 -8.39 -16.19 15.65
N PRO A 99 -8.12 -17.49 15.41
CA PRO A 99 -8.93 -18.33 14.51
C PRO A 99 -10.42 -18.43 14.91
N GLU A 100 -10.71 -18.36 16.21
CA GLU A 100 -12.07 -18.55 16.74
C GLU A 100 -12.88 -17.25 16.72
N VAL A 101 -12.27 -16.12 17.07
CA VAL A 101 -12.92 -14.81 17.12
C VAL A 101 -11.97 -13.73 16.64
N ASP A 102 -12.35 -13.10 15.53
CA ASP A 102 -11.60 -11.97 14.99
C ASP A 102 -11.83 -10.70 15.82
N ASN A 103 -10.90 -10.40 16.73
CA ASN A 103 -10.81 -9.13 17.46
C ASN A 103 -9.60 -8.31 17.01
N SER A 104 -9.14 -8.53 15.77
CA SER A 104 -8.02 -7.81 15.18
C SER A 104 -8.26 -6.30 15.20
N LEU A 105 -7.17 -5.52 15.22
CA LEU A 105 -7.26 -4.07 15.05
C LEU A 105 -7.97 -3.74 13.73
N ASP A 106 -7.70 -4.49 12.68
CA ASP A 106 -8.33 -4.31 11.38
C ASP A 106 -9.87 -4.43 11.47
N LYS A 107 -10.36 -5.52 12.10
CA LYS A 107 -11.78 -5.75 12.31
C LYS A 107 -12.42 -4.66 13.16
N ARG A 108 -11.74 -4.20 14.22
CA ARG A 108 -12.23 -3.12 15.08
C ARG A 108 -12.35 -1.79 14.35
N ILE A 109 -11.40 -1.46 13.46
CA ILE A 109 -11.47 -0.24 12.65
C ILE A 109 -12.61 -0.36 11.65
N TYR A 110 -12.77 -1.53 11.02
CA TYR A 110 -13.88 -1.82 10.14
C TYR A 110 -15.24 -1.67 10.84
N ASP A 111 -15.41 -2.24 12.03
CA ASP A 111 -16.66 -2.16 12.79
C ASP A 111 -17.00 -0.72 13.19
N HIS A 112 -15.99 0.07 13.56
CA HIS A 112 -16.17 1.51 13.78
C HIS A 112 -16.58 2.23 12.51
N PHE A 113 -15.94 1.93 11.37
CA PHE A 113 -16.31 2.50 10.07
C PHE A 113 -17.77 2.17 9.70
N GLU A 114 -18.22 0.95 9.95
CA GLU A 114 -19.63 0.56 9.76
C GLU A 114 -20.57 1.31 10.72
N ASP A 115 -20.28 1.33 12.03
CA ASP A 115 -21.07 2.01 13.06
C ASP A 115 -21.24 3.50 12.76
N LYS A 116 -20.18 4.15 12.25
CA LYS A 116 -20.20 5.58 11.93
C LYS A 116 -20.83 5.91 10.57
N GLY A 117 -21.40 4.94 9.85
CA GLY A 117 -22.11 5.23 8.59
C GLY A 117 -21.22 5.22 7.35
N LYS A 118 -20.08 4.53 7.41
CA LYS A 118 -19.20 4.24 6.27
C LYS A 118 -18.74 5.51 5.56
N ASN A 119 -19.18 5.70 4.31
CA ASN A 119 -18.85 6.84 3.45
C ASN A 119 -19.76 8.06 3.66
N ARG A 120 -20.70 8.00 4.61
CA ARG A 120 -21.58 9.12 4.98
C ARG A 120 -21.60 9.33 6.50
N PRO A 121 -20.42 9.45 7.14
CA PRO A 121 -20.38 9.62 8.58
C PRO A 121 -20.70 11.07 8.98
N ASP A 122 -20.76 11.34 10.28
CA ASP A 122 -20.85 12.72 10.77
C ASP A 122 -19.60 13.54 10.39
N VAL A 123 -19.67 14.86 10.55
CA VAL A 123 -18.60 15.78 10.13
C VAL A 123 -17.25 15.49 10.78
N MET A 124 -17.24 15.05 12.04
CA MET A 124 -16.00 14.82 12.78
C MET A 124 -15.34 13.52 12.34
N GLU A 125 -16.12 12.46 12.16
CA GLU A 125 -15.60 11.20 11.63
C GLU A 125 -15.21 11.34 10.14
N ALA A 126 -15.99 12.07 9.34
CA ALA A 126 -15.62 12.38 7.96
C ALA A 126 -14.25 13.06 7.88
N MET A 127 -14.01 14.05 8.76
CA MET A 127 -12.72 14.71 8.87
C MET A 127 -11.62 13.74 9.34
N ALA A 128 -11.89 12.90 10.33
CA ALA A 128 -10.94 11.90 10.83
C ALA A 128 -10.49 10.93 9.74
N GLN A 129 -11.42 10.39 8.95
CA GLN A 129 -11.12 9.49 7.84
C GLN A 129 -10.30 10.19 6.74
N ARG A 130 -10.58 11.46 6.44
CA ARG A 130 -9.78 12.20 5.43
C ARG A 130 -8.38 12.55 5.92
N ILE A 131 -8.23 12.90 7.20
CA ILE A 131 -6.91 13.09 7.81
C ILE A 131 -6.13 11.77 7.78
N HIS A 132 -6.79 10.66 8.09
CA HIS A 132 -6.20 9.33 7.97
C HIS A 132 -5.74 9.00 6.56
N ASP A 133 -6.63 9.13 5.56
CA ASP A 133 -6.29 8.83 4.17
C ASP A 133 -5.12 9.71 3.70
N HIS A 134 -5.10 10.99 4.06
CA HIS A 134 -3.97 11.90 3.78
C HIS A 134 -2.67 11.45 4.44
N ALA A 135 -2.72 11.01 5.70
CA ALA A 135 -1.55 10.49 6.42
C ALA A 135 -1.01 9.18 5.82
N ILE A 136 -1.89 8.37 5.21
CA ILE A 136 -1.49 7.18 4.45
C ILE A 136 -0.80 7.59 3.14
N ASP A 137 -1.34 8.57 2.40
CA ASP A 137 -0.70 9.09 1.17
C ASP A 137 0.73 9.58 1.46
N ASP A 138 0.88 10.39 2.51
CA ASP A 138 2.15 10.94 2.96
C ASP A 138 3.17 9.84 3.30
N ALA A 139 2.80 8.89 4.16
CA ALA A 139 3.64 7.75 4.50
C ALA A 139 3.94 6.83 3.30
N LEU A 140 3.02 6.73 2.34
CA LEU A 140 3.23 5.99 1.10
C LEU A 140 4.29 6.67 0.23
N PHE A 141 4.25 8.00 0.06
CA PHE A 141 5.27 8.72 -0.70
C PHE A 141 6.65 8.58 -0.05
N ASP A 142 6.74 8.66 1.28
CA ASP A 142 7.98 8.44 2.02
C ASP A 142 8.57 7.05 1.75
N LEU A 143 7.72 6.02 1.70
CA LEU A 143 8.14 4.67 1.32
C LEU A 143 8.63 4.63 -0.13
N LEU A 144 7.87 5.21 -1.06
CA LEU A 144 8.16 5.16 -2.50
C LEU A 144 9.41 5.97 -2.89
N GLU A 145 9.76 7.01 -2.14
CA GLU A 145 11.01 7.75 -2.30
C GLU A 145 12.20 7.07 -1.61
N GLY A 146 11.95 6.01 -0.85
CA GLY A 146 12.97 5.28 -0.10
C GLY A 146 13.37 5.96 1.22
N ARG A 147 12.59 6.92 1.71
CA ARG A 147 12.83 7.59 3.01
C ARG A 147 12.58 6.64 4.18
N THR A 148 11.62 5.73 4.05
CA THR A 148 11.30 4.73 5.08
C THR A 148 12.37 3.64 5.22
N ASP A 149 12.77 3.01 4.12
CA ASP A 149 13.72 1.88 4.12
C ASP A 149 15.19 2.31 3.95
N GLY A 150 15.44 3.51 3.42
CA GLY A 150 16.80 4.00 3.13
C GLY A 150 17.46 3.39 1.90
N ASP A 151 16.68 2.79 0.98
CA ASP A 151 17.14 2.06 -0.21
C ASP A 151 16.85 2.79 -1.54
N GLY A 152 16.37 4.04 -1.47
CA GLY A 152 16.13 4.91 -2.62
C GLY A 152 14.76 4.73 -3.28
N LYS A 153 14.53 5.48 -4.37
CA LYS A 153 13.23 5.52 -5.06
C LYS A 153 12.84 4.13 -5.58
N LYS A 154 11.63 3.70 -5.23
CA LYS A 154 11.07 2.39 -5.59
C LYS A 154 10.70 2.33 -7.07
N LYS A 155 10.96 1.17 -7.71
CA LYS A 155 10.54 0.87 -9.08
C LYS A 155 9.24 0.07 -9.06
N VAL A 156 8.11 0.77 -8.95
CA VAL A 156 6.83 0.12 -8.62
C VAL A 156 6.23 -0.59 -9.82
N VAL A 157 5.97 -1.89 -9.66
CA VAL A 157 5.17 -2.70 -10.58
C VAL A 157 3.94 -3.17 -9.82
N ALA A 158 2.76 -2.88 -10.36
CA ALA A 158 1.50 -3.32 -9.76
C ALA A 158 0.97 -4.57 -10.46
N VAL A 159 0.28 -5.41 -9.70
CA VAL A 159 -0.49 -6.53 -10.26
C VAL A 159 -1.95 -6.39 -9.87
N MET A 160 -2.81 -6.46 -10.87
CA MET A 160 -4.26 -6.44 -10.77
C MET A 160 -4.81 -7.83 -11.06
N GLY A 161 -5.93 -8.19 -10.43
CA GLY A 161 -6.62 -9.44 -10.70
C GLY A 161 -7.68 -9.79 -9.68
N GLY A 162 -8.29 -10.96 -9.85
CA GLY A 162 -9.42 -11.39 -9.02
C GLY A 162 -9.06 -11.63 -7.55
N HIS A 163 -9.87 -11.07 -6.64
CA HIS A 163 -9.85 -11.43 -5.21
C HIS A 163 -10.34 -12.85 -4.96
N GLY A 164 -11.22 -13.36 -5.83
CA GLY A 164 -11.80 -14.70 -5.74
C GLY A 164 -10.95 -15.81 -6.36
N THR A 165 -9.76 -15.50 -6.89
CA THR A 165 -8.85 -16.49 -7.47
C THR A 165 -8.38 -17.46 -6.38
N PRO A 166 -8.68 -18.78 -6.46
CA PRO A 166 -8.22 -19.73 -5.45
C PRO A 166 -6.69 -19.86 -5.45
N ARG A 167 -6.07 -20.18 -4.31
CA ARG A 167 -4.63 -20.50 -4.20
C ARG A 167 -4.20 -21.69 -5.06
N THR A 168 -5.15 -22.53 -5.47
CA THR A 168 -4.95 -23.67 -6.38
C THR A 168 -5.03 -23.30 -7.87
N ASP A 169 -5.39 -22.06 -8.20
CA ASP A 169 -5.51 -21.62 -9.58
C ASP A 169 -4.12 -21.48 -10.24
N PRO A 170 -3.92 -21.92 -11.49
CA PRO A 170 -2.65 -21.74 -12.20
C PRO A 170 -2.18 -20.28 -12.27
N TYR A 171 -3.09 -19.31 -12.41
CA TYR A 171 -2.74 -17.89 -12.44
C TYR A 171 -2.25 -17.38 -11.08
N TYR A 172 -2.72 -17.94 -9.97
CA TYR A 172 -2.18 -17.64 -8.64
C TYR A 172 -0.68 -17.98 -8.61
N ALA A 173 -0.32 -19.20 -9.02
CA ALA A 173 1.08 -19.61 -9.08
C ALA A 173 1.89 -18.75 -10.07
N LYS A 174 1.40 -18.54 -11.30
CA LYS A 174 2.08 -17.69 -12.30
C LYS A 174 2.41 -16.30 -11.75
N VAL A 175 1.45 -15.65 -11.09
CA VAL A 175 1.65 -14.32 -10.50
C VAL A 175 2.71 -14.35 -9.40
N ALA A 176 2.66 -15.33 -8.50
CA ALA A 176 3.68 -15.46 -7.46
C ALA A 176 5.09 -15.67 -8.04
N TYR A 177 5.21 -16.44 -9.13
CA TYR A 177 6.48 -16.61 -9.85
C TYR A 177 6.97 -15.30 -10.48
N ILE A 178 6.10 -14.59 -11.20
CA ILE A 178 6.44 -13.33 -11.86
C ILE A 178 6.93 -12.30 -10.83
N THR A 179 6.18 -12.10 -9.74
CA THR A 179 6.49 -11.05 -8.77
C THR A 179 7.71 -11.38 -7.92
N ARG A 180 7.99 -12.68 -7.70
CA ARG A 180 9.24 -13.13 -7.09
C ARG A 180 10.46 -12.72 -7.93
N GLU A 181 10.42 -13.01 -9.22
CA GLU A 181 11.53 -12.71 -10.13
C GLU A 181 11.71 -11.21 -10.38
N LEU A 182 10.61 -10.45 -10.45
CA LEU A 182 10.66 -8.99 -10.51
C LEU A 182 11.25 -8.40 -9.23
N THR A 183 10.87 -8.91 -8.05
CA THR A 183 11.45 -8.48 -6.76
C THR A 183 12.94 -8.75 -6.71
N ARG A 184 13.38 -9.96 -7.11
CA ARG A 184 14.81 -10.31 -7.24
C ARG A 184 15.57 -9.41 -8.21
N SER A 185 14.86 -8.83 -9.17
CA SER A 185 15.40 -7.89 -10.16
C SER A 185 15.38 -6.42 -9.71
N GLY A 186 14.99 -6.16 -8.45
CA GLY A 186 15.01 -4.81 -7.85
C GLY A 186 13.73 -3.99 -8.09
N TYR A 187 12.65 -4.62 -8.55
CA TYR A 187 11.33 -3.97 -8.61
C TYR A 187 10.62 -4.04 -7.26
N PHE A 188 9.82 -3.01 -6.97
CA PHE A 188 8.99 -2.95 -5.78
C PHE A 188 7.56 -3.34 -6.14
N ILE A 189 7.08 -4.44 -5.57
CA ILE A 189 5.79 -5.01 -5.95
C ILE A 189 4.66 -4.37 -5.14
N ALA A 190 3.59 -3.98 -5.84
CA ALA A 190 2.36 -3.47 -5.25
C ALA A 190 1.14 -4.29 -5.68
N SER A 191 0.17 -4.42 -4.78
CA SER A 191 -1.12 -5.07 -5.06
C SER A 191 -2.26 -4.36 -4.36
N GLY A 192 -3.49 -4.76 -4.68
CA GLY A 192 -4.68 -4.32 -3.99
C GLY A 192 -4.86 -4.82 -2.54
N GLY A 193 -3.99 -5.71 -2.06
CA GLY A 193 -3.90 -6.12 -0.66
C GLY A 193 -4.90 -7.17 -0.17
N GLY A 194 -5.86 -7.61 -0.99
CA GLY A 194 -6.80 -8.68 -0.65
C GLY A 194 -6.27 -10.11 -0.88
N PRO A 195 -7.12 -11.14 -0.75
CA PRO A 195 -6.89 -12.51 -1.17
C PRO A 195 -6.70 -12.70 -2.69
N GLY A 196 -6.48 -13.95 -3.08
CA GLY A 196 -6.40 -14.38 -4.47
C GLY A 196 -5.19 -13.80 -5.19
N THR A 197 -5.39 -13.20 -6.36
CA THR A 197 -4.27 -12.68 -7.18
C THR A 197 -3.46 -11.62 -6.43
N MET A 198 -4.12 -10.80 -5.62
CA MET A 198 -3.47 -9.78 -4.80
C MET A 198 -2.57 -10.41 -3.73
N GLU A 199 -3.01 -11.51 -3.12
CA GLU A 199 -2.20 -12.29 -2.18
C GLU A 199 -1.01 -12.95 -2.89
N ALA A 200 -1.23 -13.60 -4.04
CA ALA A 200 -0.17 -14.20 -4.84
C ALA A 200 0.94 -13.19 -5.20
N THR A 201 0.53 -11.96 -5.49
CA THR A 201 1.42 -10.86 -5.82
C THR A 201 2.38 -10.56 -4.68
N ASN A 202 1.85 -10.37 -3.47
CA ASN A 202 2.67 -10.11 -2.28
C ASN A 202 3.44 -11.36 -1.82
N LEU A 203 2.87 -12.56 -1.97
CA LEU A 203 3.54 -13.85 -1.68
C LEU A 203 4.84 -13.98 -2.49
N GLY A 204 4.76 -13.78 -3.81
CA GLY A 204 5.95 -13.87 -4.67
C GLY A 204 7.04 -12.91 -4.24
N ALA A 205 6.68 -11.66 -3.91
CA ALA A 205 7.61 -10.68 -3.37
C ALA A 205 8.20 -11.11 -2.02
N TRP A 206 7.38 -11.62 -1.09
CA TRP A 206 7.85 -12.15 0.20
C TRP A 206 8.88 -13.28 -0.01
N MET A 207 8.61 -14.19 -0.94
CA MET A 207 9.44 -15.36 -1.24
C MET A 207 10.68 -15.07 -2.09
N ALA A 208 10.96 -13.81 -2.43
CA ALA A 208 12.12 -13.44 -3.27
C ALA A 208 13.47 -13.86 -2.66
N ASN A 209 13.60 -13.84 -1.33
CA ASN A 209 14.82 -14.23 -0.62
C ASN A 209 14.89 -15.72 -0.28
N ALA A 210 13.81 -16.47 -0.48
CA ALA A 210 13.77 -17.89 -0.19
C ALA A 210 14.49 -18.70 -1.29
N PRO A 211 14.97 -19.94 -1.00
CA PRO A 211 15.52 -20.87 -2.00
C PRO A 211 14.55 -21.15 -3.14
N ASP A 212 15.05 -21.47 -4.34
CA ASP A 212 14.22 -21.57 -5.56
C ASP A 212 13.05 -22.55 -5.43
N ASP A 213 13.27 -23.69 -4.76
CA ASP A 213 12.27 -24.73 -4.48
C ASP A 213 11.25 -24.37 -3.38
N ALA A 214 11.52 -23.34 -2.57
CA ALA A 214 10.66 -22.96 -1.45
C ALA A 214 9.31 -22.35 -1.88
N LEU A 215 9.22 -21.75 -3.07
CA LEU A 215 7.94 -21.20 -3.54
C LEU A 215 6.91 -22.31 -3.81
N ASP A 216 7.32 -23.45 -4.37
CA ASP A 216 6.44 -24.59 -4.60
C ASP A 216 5.95 -25.22 -3.29
N GLU A 217 6.81 -25.26 -2.27
CA GLU A 217 6.43 -25.67 -0.92
C GLU A 217 5.38 -24.71 -0.33
N ALA A 218 5.63 -23.40 -0.39
CA ALA A 218 4.69 -22.39 0.07
C ALA A 218 3.33 -22.50 -0.63
N LEU A 219 3.33 -22.66 -1.96
CA LEU A 219 2.09 -22.86 -2.75
C LEU A 219 1.35 -24.13 -2.31
N SER A 220 2.07 -25.21 -2.00
CA SER A 220 1.49 -26.47 -1.51
C SER A 220 0.84 -26.33 -0.11
N ILE A 221 1.44 -25.54 0.78
CA ILE A 221 0.87 -25.21 2.10
C ILE A 221 -0.42 -24.40 1.93
N LEU A 222 -0.37 -23.34 1.12
CA LEU A 222 -1.50 -22.44 0.88
C LEU A 222 -2.67 -23.17 0.19
N ALA A 223 -2.39 -24.09 -0.72
CA ALA A 223 -3.39 -24.89 -1.43
C ALA A 223 -4.29 -25.74 -0.51
N GLN A 224 -3.94 -25.94 0.76
CA GLN A 224 -4.79 -26.63 1.73
C GLN A 224 -6.02 -25.81 2.17
N SER A 225 -5.96 -24.49 2.03
CA SER A 225 -7.09 -23.58 2.25
C SER A 225 -7.20 -22.65 1.04
N PRO A 226 -7.77 -23.13 -0.09
CA PRO A 226 -7.72 -22.44 -1.37
C PRO A 226 -8.39 -21.06 -1.41
N VAL A 227 -9.50 -20.88 -0.71
CA VAL A 227 -10.34 -19.68 -0.77
C VAL A 227 -10.35 -18.99 0.60
N TYR A 228 -10.45 -17.66 0.62
CA TYR A 228 -10.39 -16.86 1.85
C TYR A 228 -11.51 -17.15 2.87
N THR A 229 -12.56 -17.83 2.45
CA THR A 229 -13.66 -18.30 3.31
C THR A 229 -13.38 -19.66 3.94
N ASP A 230 -12.32 -20.35 3.54
CA ASP A 230 -11.97 -21.67 4.06
C ASP A 230 -11.35 -21.55 5.46
N ALA A 231 -11.63 -22.53 6.32
CA ALA A 231 -10.97 -22.63 7.61
C ALA A 231 -9.45 -22.78 7.43
N GLY A 232 -8.67 -22.14 8.31
CA GLY A 232 -7.22 -22.21 8.23
C GLY A 232 -6.58 -21.24 7.21
N PHE A 233 -7.35 -20.43 6.49
CA PHE A 233 -6.80 -19.59 5.41
C PHE A 233 -5.66 -18.68 5.87
N MET A 234 -5.85 -18.01 7.01
CA MET A 234 -4.83 -17.13 7.62
C MET A 234 -3.71 -17.94 8.26
N GLU A 235 -4.03 -19.05 8.91
CA GLU A 235 -3.06 -19.93 9.56
C GLU A 235 -2.09 -20.53 8.54
N ARG A 236 -2.56 -20.89 7.35
CA ARG A 236 -1.71 -21.37 6.24
C ARG A 236 -0.77 -20.27 5.74
N ALA A 237 -1.23 -19.03 5.66
CA ALA A 237 -0.36 -17.91 5.29
C ALA A 237 0.69 -17.63 6.38
N GLN A 238 0.29 -17.70 7.66
CA GLN A 238 1.20 -17.56 8.78
C GLN A 238 2.26 -18.67 8.82
N GLU A 239 1.87 -19.91 8.50
CA GLU A 239 2.79 -21.06 8.41
C GLU A 239 3.90 -20.81 7.39
N VAL A 240 3.57 -20.26 6.21
CA VAL A 240 4.58 -19.89 5.19
C VAL A 240 5.52 -18.78 5.71
N ILE A 241 4.97 -17.78 6.41
CA ILE A 241 5.76 -16.69 7.00
C ILE A 241 6.71 -17.23 8.07
N ASP A 242 6.26 -18.17 8.90
CA ASP A 242 7.07 -18.76 9.97
C ASP A 242 8.23 -19.61 9.41
N LEU A 243 8.00 -20.30 8.29
CA LEU A 243 9.05 -21.03 7.55
C LEU A 243 10.03 -20.09 6.84
N HIS A 244 9.55 -18.93 6.37
CA HIS A 244 10.34 -17.94 5.64
C HIS A 244 10.21 -16.53 6.25
N PRO A 245 10.80 -16.29 7.44
CA PRO A 245 10.60 -15.04 8.18
C PRO A 245 11.30 -13.82 7.57
N ASN A 246 12.31 -14.04 6.72
CA ASN A 246 13.14 -12.99 6.12
C ASN A 246 12.65 -12.58 4.71
N GLY A 247 11.34 -12.34 4.59
CA GLY A 247 10.74 -11.96 3.32
C GLY A 247 11.16 -10.58 2.82
N SER A 248 11.13 -10.39 1.50
CA SER A 248 11.37 -9.08 0.89
C SER A 248 10.16 -8.15 1.03
N SER A 249 10.42 -6.85 0.89
CA SER A 249 9.39 -5.82 1.06
C SER A 249 8.47 -5.74 -0.16
N SER A 250 7.19 -5.46 0.09
CA SER A 250 6.18 -5.15 -0.92
C SER A 250 5.09 -4.27 -0.31
N LEU A 251 4.19 -3.76 -1.16
CA LEU A 251 3.06 -2.91 -0.77
C LEU A 251 1.73 -3.61 -1.03
N ALA A 252 0.82 -3.50 -0.07
CA ALA A 252 -0.59 -3.83 -0.20
C ALA A 252 -1.42 -2.54 -0.03
N VAL A 253 -2.38 -2.31 -0.92
CA VAL A 253 -3.25 -1.13 -0.90
C VAL A 253 -4.74 -1.51 -0.70
N PRO A 254 -5.10 -2.10 0.45
CA PRO A 254 -6.47 -2.53 0.73
C PRO A 254 -7.38 -1.36 1.13
N THR A 255 -8.66 -1.65 1.34
CA THR A 255 -9.66 -0.68 1.79
C THR A 255 -10.65 -1.31 2.76
N TRP A 256 -11.24 -0.50 3.65
CA TRP A 256 -12.41 -0.93 4.44
C TRP A 256 -13.74 -0.76 3.69
N PHE A 257 -13.70 -0.18 2.48
CA PHE A 257 -14.91 0.12 1.70
C PHE A 257 -15.66 -1.12 1.23
N TYR A 258 -14.94 -2.16 0.77
CA TYR A 258 -15.53 -3.38 0.20
C TYR A 258 -16.02 -4.40 1.24
N GLY A 259 -16.04 -4.01 2.52
CA GLY A 259 -16.38 -4.90 3.62
C GLY A 259 -15.13 -5.40 4.34
N HIS A 260 -15.31 -6.43 5.17
CA HIS A 260 -14.21 -7.10 5.86
C HIS A 260 -13.57 -8.17 4.96
N GLU A 261 -13.10 -7.77 3.78
CA GLU A 261 -12.19 -8.58 2.99
C GLU A 261 -10.83 -8.64 3.71
N PRO A 262 -10.29 -9.83 4.00
CA PRO A 262 -9.04 -9.94 4.74
C PRO A 262 -7.89 -9.31 3.96
N THR A 263 -7.07 -8.52 4.66
CA THR A 263 -5.78 -8.08 4.12
C THR A 263 -4.81 -9.25 4.12
N ASN A 264 -4.11 -9.50 3.00
CA ASN A 264 -3.16 -10.59 2.92
C ASN A 264 -1.95 -10.37 3.83
N LEU A 265 -1.33 -11.47 4.27
CA LEU A 265 -0.25 -11.44 5.25
C LEU A 265 1.15 -11.28 4.64
N PHE A 266 1.31 -11.30 3.32
CA PHE A 266 2.64 -11.34 2.70
C PHE A 266 3.23 -9.95 2.42
N SER A 267 2.46 -8.89 2.64
CA SER A 267 2.96 -7.52 2.50
C SER A 267 3.56 -6.98 3.79
N ARG A 268 4.72 -6.34 3.68
CA ARG A 268 5.37 -5.64 4.79
C ARG A 268 4.74 -4.27 5.06
N TYR A 269 4.29 -3.59 4.00
CA TYR A 269 3.74 -2.25 4.06
C TYR A 269 2.29 -2.25 3.57
N ILE A 270 1.37 -1.75 4.41
CA ILE A 270 -0.06 -1.78 4.12
C ILE A 270 -0.60 -0.34 4.13
N ALA A 271 -0.94 0.18 2.95
CA ALA A 271 -1.61 1.45 2.75
C ALA A 271 -3.13 1.23 2.70
N LYS A 272 -3.76 1.06 3.86
CA LYS A 272 -5.20 0.77 3.97
C LYS A 272 -5.99 2.07 4.03
N TYR A 273 -6.93 2.26 3.11
CA TYR A 273 -7.72 3.50 3.01
C TYR A 273 -9.19 3.31 3.45
N PHE A 274 -9.81 4.40 3.90
CA PHE A 274 -11.27 4.49 3.98
C PHE A 274 -11.89 4.85 2.63
N SER A 275 -11.24 5.75 1.88
CA SER A 275 -11.71 6.21 0.58
C SER A 275 -11.34 5.24 -0.53
N ASN A 276 -12.34 4.58 -1.12
CA ASN A 276 -12.10 3.72 -2.28
C ASN A 276 -11.59 4.49 -3.49
N SER A 277 -12.09 5.70 -3.74
CA SER A 277 -11.68 6.46 -4.92
C SER A 277 -10.20 6.83 -4.91
N ILE A 278 -9.65 7.10 -3.72
CA ILE A 278 -8.22 7.36 -3.55
C ILE A 278 -7.44 6.05 -3.75
N ARG A 279 -7.90 4.96 -3.16
CA ARG A 279 -7.28 3.63 -3.28
C ARG A 279 -7.16 3.16 -4.73
N GLU A 280 -8.27 3.21 -5.48
CA GLU A 280 -8.33 2.65 -6.85
C GLU A 280 -7.41 3.41 -7.81
N ASP A 281 -7.49 4.74 -7.80
CA ASP A 281 -6.66 5.56 -8.69
C ASP A 281 -5.20 5.60 -8.22
N GLY A 282 -4.98 5.65 -6.90
CA GLY A 282 -3.65 5.76 -6.29
C GLY A 282 -2.76 4.55 -6.54
N LEU A 283 -3.29 3.33 -6.51
CA LEU A 283 -2.49 2.13 -6.80
C LEU A 283 -1.96 2.13 -8.25
N LEU A 284 -2.78 2.57 -9.21
CA LEU A 284 -2.35 2.72 -10.60
C LEU A 284 -1.36 3.88 -10.77
N ALA A 285 -1.64 5.02 -10.11
CA ALA A 285 -0.81 6.20 -10.16
C ALA A 285 0.66 5.95 -9.74
N ILE A 286 0.88 5.06 -8.78
CA ILE A 286 2.23 4.73 -8.31
C ILE A 286 2.95 3.72 -9.21
N ALA A 287 2.23 2.95 -10.05
CA ALA A 287 2.74 1.82 -10.83
C ALA A 287 3.51 2.23 -12.10
N THR A 288 4.46 3.15 -11.93
CA THR A 288 5.22 3.80 -13.01
C THR A 288 6.15 2.89 -13.81
N TYR A 289 6.40 1.65 -13.37
CA TYR A 289 7.21 0.65 -14.10
C TYR A 289 6.36 -0.44 -14.78
N GLY A 290 5.03 -0.37 -14.67
CA GLY A 290 4.11 -1.24 -15.38
C GLY A 290 3.04 -1.85 -14.48
N VAL A 291 1.96 -2.27 -15.13
CA VAL A 291 0.80 -2.92 -14.53
C VAL A 291 0.59 -4.27 -15.22
N ILE A 292 0.50 -5.34 -14.42
CA ILE A 292 0.21 -6.68 -14.88
C ILE A 292 -1.23 -7.03 -14.53
N TYR A 293 -2.05 -7.37 -15.51
CA TYR A 293 -3.45 -7.75 -15.35
C TYR A 293 -3.58 -9.27 -15.45
N ALA A 294 -3.70 -9.94 -14.30
CA ALA A 294 -4.13 -11.33 -14.25
C ALA A 294 -5.67 -11.43 -14.33
N PRO A 295 -6.23 -12.60 -14.69
CA PRO A 295 -7.67 -12.75 -14.86
C PRO A 295 -8.45 -12.31 -13.61
N GLY A 296 -9.41 -11.42 -13.85
CA GLY A 296 -10.25 -10.87 -12.80
C GLY A 296 -11.65 -10.54 -13.30
N SER A 297 -12.45 -9.95 -12.41
CA SER A 297 -13.84 -9.56 -12.66
C SER A 297 -13.95 -8.05 -12.88
N ALA A 298 -15.09 -7.44 -12.51
CA ALA A 298 -15.40 -6.04 -12.77
C ALA A 298 -14.35 -5.04 -12.27
N GLY A 299 -13.74 -5.27 -11.09
CA GLY A 299 -12.68 -4.40 -10.57
C GLY A 299 -11.47 -4.33 -11.50
N THR A 300 -10.96 -5.49 -11.93
CA THR A 300 -9.85 -5.56 -12.89
C THR A 300 -10.20 -4.94 -14.24
N THR A 301 -11.44 -5.10 -14.71
CA THR A 301 -11.90 -4.41 -15.92
C THR A 301 -11.86 -2.89 -15.74
N GLN A 302 -12.31 -2.38 -14.60
CA GLN A 302 -12.24 -0.95 -14.29
C GLN A 302 -10.79 -0.46 -14.27
N GLU A 303 -9.89 -1.17 -13.59
CA GLU A 303 -8.47 -0.84 -13.48
C GLU A 303 -7.79 -0.77 -14.86
N ILE A 304 -8.11 -1.68 -15.79
CA ILE A 304 -7.60 -1.67 -17.17
C ILE A 304 -7.95 -0.35 -17.89
N PHE A 305 -9.21 0.09 -17.81
CA PHE A 305 -9.64 1.32 -18.50
C PHE A 305 -9.16 2.59 -17.80
N MET A 306 -9.00 2.56 -16.47
CA MET A 306 -8.39 3.66 -15.73
C MET A 306 -6.93 3.85 -16.15
N ASP A 307 -6.14 2.79 -16.18
CA ASP A 307 -4.73 2.85 -16.58
C ASP A 307 -4.56 3.24 -18.05
N ALA A 308 -5.39 2.68 -18.96
CA ALA A 308 -5.40 3.10 -20.36
C ALA A 308 -5.67 4.60 -20.52
N THR A 309 -6.55 5.17 -19.67
CA THR A 309 -6.81 6.61 -19.65
C THR A 309 -5.61 7.40 -19.14
N GLN A 310 -4.96 6.93 -18.07
CA GLN A 310 -3.77 7.56 -17.51
C GLN A 310 -2.62 7.58 -18.54
N ASN A 311 -2.38 6.46 -19.21
CA ASN A 311 -1.41 6.32 -20.30
C ASN A 311 -1.76 7.19 -21.52
N HIS A 312 -3.03 7.28 -21.90
CA HIS A 312 -3.48 8.11 -23.02
C HIS A 312 -3.14 9.60 -22.82
N TYR A 313 -3.31 10.10 -21.59
CA TYR A 313 -3.06 11.50 -21.25
C TYR A 313 -1.68 11.75 -20.66
N VAL A 314 -0.88 10.70 -20.44
CA VAL A 314 0.42 10.77 -19.76
C VAL A 314 0.28 11.49 -18.41
N THR A 315 -0.77 11.15 -17.66
CA THR A 315 -1.20 11.87 -16.44
C THR A 315 -0.10 11.99 -15.39
N PHE A 316 0.78 10.98 -15.31
CA PHE A 316 1.88 10.90 -14.35
C PHE A 316 3.26 11.06 -15.00
N ASP A 317 3.33 11.81 -16.11
CA ASP A 317 4.55 12.12 -16.87
C ASP A 317 5.26 10.90 -17.50
N VAL A 318 4.69 9.70 -17.38
CA VAL A 318 5.21 8.44 -17.92
C VAL A 318 4.09 7.60 -18.54
N ILE A 319 4.48 6.68 -19.42
CA ILE A 319 3.58 5.68 -20.01
C ILE A 319 3.97 4.30 -19.49
N SER A 320 3.18 3.76 -18.57
CA SER A 320 3.45 2.47 -17.94
C SER A 320 3.08 1.30 -18.85
N PRO A 321 3.90 0.23 -18.94
CA PRO A 321 3.53 -0.99 -19.64
C PRO A 321 2.24 -1.61 -19.12
N MET A 322 1.36 -2.00 -20.04
CA MET A 322 0.12 -2.71 -19.76
C MET A 322 0.26 -4.17 -20.21
N VAL A 323 0.47 -5.07 -19.25
CA VAL A 323 0.75 -6.48 -19.53
C VAL A 323 -0.42 -7.36 -19.10
N PHE A 324 -1.11 -7.95 -20.06
CA PHE A 324 -2.28 -8.82 -19.86
C PHE A 324 -1.84 -10.28 -19.78
N LEU A 325 -1.95 -10.88 -18.59
CA LEU A 325 -1.61 -12.28 -18.34
C LEU A 325 -2.83 -13.18 -18.57
N GLY A 326 -2.82 -13.96 -19.66
CA GLY A 326 -3.89 -14.90 -20.02
C GLY A 326 -4.52 -14.59 -21.37
N GLU A 327 -3.99 -15.18 -22.43
CA GLU A 327 -4.40 -14.86 -23.81
C GLU A 327 -5.85 -15.19 -24.06
N LYS A 328 -6.30 -16.39 -23.65
CA LYS A 328 -7.70 -16.80 -23.79
C LYS A 328 -8.65 -15.80 -23.13
N ARG A 329 -8.33 -15.35 -21.91
CA ARG A 329 -9.18 -14.43 -21.16
C ARG A 329 -9.35 -13.10 -21.89
N TYR A 330 -8.27 -12.54 -22.41
CA TYR A 330 -8.24 -11.17 -22.91
C TYR A 330 -8.40 -11.04 -24.44
N LYS A 331 -8.09 -12.09 -25.21
CA LYS A 331 -8.22 -12.13 -26.68
C LYS A 331 -9.41 -12.95 -27.19
N GLU A 332 -10.02 -13.82 -26.38
CA GLU A 332 -11.17 -14.64 -26.81
C GLU A 332 -12.41 -14.37 -25.95
N ASP A 333 -12.31 -14.53 -24.63
CA ASP A 333 -13.49 -14.50 -23.74
C ASP A 333 -14.06 -13.08 -23.58
N THR A 334 -13.19 -12.07 -23.50
CA THR A 334 -13.59 -10.69 -23.19
C THR A 334 -13.26 -9.68 -24.28
N MET A 335 -12.32 -10.01 -25.18
CA MET A 335 -11.80 -9.11 -26.21
C MET A 335 -11.24 -7.79 -25.67
N LEU A 336 -10.92 -7.71 -24.38
CA LEU A 336 -10.46 -6.47 -23.75
C LEU A 336 -9.09 -6.05 -24.29
N PHE A 337 -8.17 -6.99 -24.55
CA PHE A 337 -6.87 -6.64 -25.12
C PHE A 337 -7.01 -6.02 -26.52
N ASP A 338 -7.86 -6.62 -27.36
CA ASP A 338 -8.11 -6.10 -28.71
C ASP A 338 -8.79 -4.73 -28.65
N CYS A 339 -9.72 -4.53 -27.71
CA CYS A 339 -10.35 -3.23 -27.47
C CYS A 339 -9.34 -2.16 -27.06
N ILE A 340 -8.48 -2.44 -26.07
CA ILE A 340 -7.44 -1.52 -25.62
C ILE A 340 -6.43 -1.23 -26.75
N SER A 341 -6.05 -2.26 -27.51
CA SER A 341 -5.14 -2.12 -28.65
C SER A 341 -5.71 -1.18 -29.72
N GLN A 342 -7.00 -1.32 -30.06
CA GLN A 342 -7.68 -0.41 -30.99
C GLN A 342 -7.75 1.03 -30.45
N LEU A 343 -8.03 1.20 -29.15
CA LEU A 343 -8.05 2.53 -28.52
C LEU A 343 -6.66 3.19 -28.46
N ALA A 344 -5.60 2.37 -28.45
CA ALA A 344 -4.22 2.83 -28.44
C ALA A 344 -3.70 3.23 -29.83
N GLU A 345 -4.41 2.91 -30.92
CA GLU A 345 -3.94 3.22 -32.27
C GLU A 345 -3.58 4.70 -32.45
N GLY A 346 -2.34 4.96 -32.89
CA GLY A 346 -1.80 6.31 -33.05
C GLY A 346 -1.42 7.02 -31.75
N ARG A 347 -1.33 6.29 -30.63
CA ARG A 347 -0.85 6.77 -29.32
C ARG A 347 0.42 6.03 -28.91
N ASP A 348 1.28 6.72 -28.18
CA ASP A 348 2.58 6.20 -27.75
C ASP A 348 2.46 4.95 -26.85
N TYR A 349 1.36 4.83 -26.09
CA TYR A 349 1.14 3.66 -25.23
C TYR A 349 0.82 2.36 -25.96
N ALA A 350 0.55 2.40 -27.28
CA ALA A 350 0.37 1.20 -28.09
C ALA A 350 1.63 0.30 -28.09
N ASP A 351 2.82 0.90 -28.02
CA ASP A 351 4.10 0.19 -28.02
C ASP A 351 4.38 -0.55 -26.70
N TYR A 352 3.58 -0.28 -25.67
CA TYR A 352 3.74 -0.83 -24.32
C TYR A 352 2.61 -1.80 -23.93
N LEU A 353 1.83 -2.27 -24.91
CA LEU A 353 0.81 -3.30 -24.70
C LEU A 353 1.41 -4.70 -24.97
N LEU A 354 1.18 -5.63 -24.04
CA LEU A 354 1.53 -7.04 -24.21
C LEU A 354 0.39 -7.92 -23.71
N CYS A 355 0.04 -8.98 -24.43
CA CYS A 355 -0.85 -10.04 -23.92
C CYS A 355 -0.25 -11.41 -24.22
N THR A 356 0.04 -12.15 -23.15
CA THR A 356 0.78 -13.41 -23.18
C THR A 356 0.37 -14.32 -22.02
N ASP A 357 0.68 -15.61 -22.15
CA ASP A 357 0.59 -16.60 -21.09
C ASP A 357 1.97 -16.99 -20.51
N ASP A 358 3.06 -16.52 -21.13
CA ASP A 358 4.44 -16.84 -20.77
C ASP A 358 4.97 -15.90 -19.68
N ILE A 359 5.41 -16.48 -18.57
CA ILE A 359 5.99 -15.77 -17.42
C ILE A 359 7.23 -14.95 -17.81
N ASN A 360 8.09 -15.49 -18.65
CA ASN A 360 9.34 -14.83 -19.06
C ASN A 360 9.06 -13.64 -19.95
N GLU A 361 8.08 -13.72 -20.85
CA GLU A 361 7.69 -12.56 -21.69
C GLU A 361 7.14 -11.41 -20.84
N VAL A 362 6.36 -11.70 -19.80
CA VAL A 362 5.90 -10.69 -18.83
C VAL A 362 7.09 -10.02 -18.13
N ILE A 363 7.99 -10.82 -17.58
CA ILE A 363 9.17 -10.32 -16.86
C ILE A 363 10.05 -9.47 -17.78
N ASP A 364 10.28 -9.94 -19.01
CA ASP A 364 11.08 -9.24 -20.00
C ASP A 364 10.48 -7.91 -20.43
N ALA A 365 9.16 -7.84 -20.61
CA ALA A 365 8.47 -6.59 -20.96
C ALA A 365 8.71 -5.51 -19.90
N ILE A 366 8.56 -5.86 -18.62
CA ILE A 366 8.81 -4.96 -17.49
C ILE A 366 10.30 -4.59 -17.38
N LYS A 367 11.21 -5.55 -17.62
CA LYS A 367 12.66 -5.32 -17.56
C LYS A 367 13.20 -4.42 -18.67
N ARG A 368 12.61 -4.48 -19.86
CA ARG A 368 13.02 -3.66 -21.01
C ARG A 368 12.51 -2.23 -20.92
N TYR A 369 11.46 -2.00 -20.13
CA TYR A 369 10.88 -0.67 -19.95
C TYR A 369 11.76 0.22 -19.05
N ASP A 370 11.93 1.47 -19.48
CA ASP A 370 12.66 2.51 -18.74
C ASP A 370 11.83 3.81 -18.80
N PRO A 371 11.23 4.26 -17.68
CA PRO A 371 10.36 5.43 -17.64
C PRO A 371 11.09 6.76 -17.87
N VAL A 372 12.42 6.75 -17.99
CA VAL A 372 13.27 7.96 -18.12
C VAL A 372 13.71 8.21 -19.57
N ARG A 373 13.32 7.36 -20.52
CA ARG A 373 13.73 7.46 -21.93
C ARG A 373 12.83 8.30 -22.80
#